data_AF-A0AAD5CGK6-F1
#
_entry.id   AF-A0AAD5CGK6-F1
#
_cell.length_a   1.000
_cell.length_b   1.000
_cell.length_c   1.000
_cell.angle_alpha   90.00
_cell.angle_beta   90.00
_cell.angle_gamma   90.00
#
_symmetry.space_group_name_H-M   'P 1'
#
loop_
_entity.id
_entity.type
_entity.pdbx_description
1 polymer ?
#
loop_
_entity_poly.entity_id
_entity_poly.type
_entity_poly.pdbx_seq_one_letter_code
_entity_poly.pdbx_strand_id
1 'polypeptide(L)'
;ELIMNPLISATSVIAAGLAVGLASIGPGVGQGKQTLQRYKELQDIIAILGLNELSKEDRLTVARARKIERFISQPFFVAEVFTGSPGKYVGLAETIRGFQLILYGESDGLPQQAFYLVGHELRNGEQFEEMAINLCVLTPNRIVWDSEVKEIILSTNSGQIGVLPNHAPIATAVDIGILRIRLNEWLTMALMGGFARIGNNEITVLVNDAEKSSDINPLYI
;
A
#
# COMPACT_ATOMS: atom_id res chain seq x y z
N GLU A 1 31.32 -11.66 9.06
CA GLU A 1 30.24 -12.02 8.12
C GLU A 1 28.99 -12.40 8.91
N LEU A 2 28.12 -11.41 9.19
CA LEU A 2 26.77 -11.72 9.65
C LEU A 2 25.93 -11.92 8.41
N ILE A 3 25.55 -13.17 8.15
CA ILE A 3 24.49 -13.50 7.20
C ILE A 3 23.22 -12.84 7.75
N MET A 4 22.83 -11.69 7.19
CA MET A 4 21.53 -11.07 7.42
C MET A 4 20.47 -12.11 7.08
N ASN A 5 19.82 -12.66 8.10
CA ASN A 5 18.66 -13.52 7.92
C ASN A 5 17.50 -12.61 7.48
N PRO A 6 17.02 -12.68 6.21
CA PRO A 6 16.05 -11.72 5.67
C PRO A 6 14.70 -11.73 6.41
N LEU A 7 14.45 -12.77 7.20
CA LEU A 7 13.26 -12.94 8.03
C LEU A 7 13.26 -12.08 9.29
N ILE A 8 14.43 -11.71 9.84
CA ILE A 8 14.50 -10.92 11.08
C ILE A 8 14.33 -9.41 10.78
N SER A 9 14.67 -8.97 9.57
CA SER A 9 14.46 -7.58 9.13
C SER A 9 13.00 -7.24 8.79
N ALA A 10 12.14 -8.25 8.57
CA ALA A 10 10.72 -8.01 8.36
C ALA A 10 10.04 -7.58 9.67
N THR A 11 10.51 -8.06 10.82
CA THR A 11 9.93 -7.74 12.14
C THR A 11 10.12 -6.28 12.52
N SER A 12 11.21 -5.61 12.11
CA SER A 12 11.41 -4.18 12.36
C SER A 12 10.56 -3.29 11.47
N VAL A 13 10.29 -3.68 10.22
CA VAL A 13 9.39 -2.95 9.31
C VAL A 13 7.92 -3.20 9.64
N ILE A 14 7.56 -4.42 10.06
CA ILE A 14 6.22 -4.76 10.57
C ILE A 14 5.95 -4.02 11.87
N ALA A 15 6.92 -3.93 12.79
CA ALA A 15 6.81 -3.12 14.01
C ALA A 15 6.79 -1.61 13.72
N ALA A 16 7.53 -1.12 12.72
CA ALA A 16 7.50 0.28 12.29
C ALA A 16 6.16 0.63 11.61
N GLY A 17 5.59 -0.27 10.81
CA GLY A 17 4.23 -0.14 10.27
C GLY A 17 3.15 -0.16 11.35
N LEU A 18 3.34 -0.99 12.38
CA LEU A 18 2.50 -1.03 13.58
C LEU A 18 2.58 0.31 14.37
N ALA A 19 3.75 0.93 14.47
CA ALA A 19 3.92 2.17 15.22
C ALA A 19 3.47 3.42 14.44
N VAL A 20 3.73 3.48 13.13
CA VAL A 20 3.46 4.65 12.28
C VAL A 20 2.04 4.64 11.70
N GLY A 21 1.50 3.48 11.33
CA GLY A 21 0.13 3.36 10.80
C GLY A 21 -0.96 3.49 11.86
N LEU A 22 -0.75 2.93 13.06
CA LEU A 22 -1.77 2.94 14.13
C LEU A 22 -1.87 4.29 14.87
N ALA A 23 -1.02 5.28 14.60
CA ALA A 23 -1.12 6.59 15.26
C ALA A 23 -2.12 7.55 14.57
N SER A 24 -2.46 7.30 13.30
CA SER A 24 -3.18 8.25 12.45
C SER A 24 -4.61 7.83 12.07
N ILE A 25 -5.15 6.78 12.67
CA ILE A 25 -6.38 6.10 12.22
C ILE A 25 -7.39 6.05 13.37
N GLY A 26 -8.66 6.38 13.09
CA GLY A 26 -9.78 6.61 14.01
C GLY A 26 -10.12 5.55 15.11
N PRO A 27 -11.35 5.57 15.67
CA PRO A 27 -11.70 4.93 16.96
C PRO A 27 -11.52 3.39 17.04
N GLY A 28 -11.29 2.67 15.94
CA GLY A 28 -11.09 1.21 15.91
C GLY A 28 -9.69 0.73 16.35
N VAL A 29 -8.69 1.61 16.43
CA VAL A 29 -7.29 1.24 16.72
C VAL A 29 -7.07 0.73 18.15
N GLY A 30 -7.81 1.26 19.14
CA GLY A 30 -7.67 0.83 20.53
C GLY A 30 -7.93 -0.67 20.69
N GLN A 31 -8.94 -1.19 19.99
CA GLN A 31 -9.32 -2.61 20.01
C GLN A 31 -8.29 -3.49 19.30
N GLY A 32 -7.72 -3.02 18.18
CA GLY A 32 -6.66 -3.74 17.46
C GLY A 32 -5.36 -3.86 18.27
N LYS A 33 -4.93 -2.77 18.94
CA LYS A 33 -3.78 -2.79 19.85
C LYS A 33 -3.99 -3.75 21.01
N GLN A 34 -5.18 -3.75 21.61
CA GLN A 34 -5.51 -4.65 22.71
C GLN A 34 -5.51 -6.12 22.27
N THR A 35 -6.02 -6.41 21.08
CA THR A 35 -6.03 -7.77 20.48
C THR A 35 -4.62 -8.28 20.25
N LEU A 36 -3.73 -7.46 19.68
CA LEU A 36 -2.33 -7.83 19.42
C LEU A 36 -1.52 -7.94 20.71
N GLN A 37 -1.76 -7.07 21.69
CA GLN A 37 -1.12 -7.15 23.00
C GLN A 37 -1.52 -8.45 23.72
N ARG A 38 -2.82 -8.77 23.72
CA ARG A 38 -3.34 -10.02 24.26
C ARG A 38 -2.75 -11.23 23.52
N TYR A 39 -2.64 -11.15 22.20
CA TYR A 39 -2.01 -12.21 21.42
C TYR A 39 -0.54 -12.45 21.82
N LYS A 40 0.22 -11.39 22.08
CA LYS A 40 1.61 -11.50 22.56
C LYS A 40 1.72 -12.23 23.89
N GLU A 41 0.83 -11.93 24.84
CA GLU A 41 0.76 -12.67 26.12
C GLU A 41 0.43 -14.15 25.91
N LEU A 42 -0.47 -14.44 24.95
CA LEU A 42 -0.88 -15.81 24.64
C LEU A 42 0.20 -16.58 23.86
N GLN A 43 1.10 -15.92 23.12
CA GLN A 43 2.18 -16.59 22.39
C GLN A 43 3.12 -17.35 23.32
N ASP A 44 3.50 -16.76 24.46
CA ASP A 44 4.38 -17.40 25.45
C ASP A 44 3.70 -18.64 26.06
N ILE A 45 2.40 -18.54 26.34
CA ILE A 45 1.59 -19.65 26.86
C ILE A 45 1.48 -20.77 25.80
N ILE A 46 1.19 -20.43 24.54
CA ILE A 46 1.09 -21.39 23.43
C ILE A 46 2.41 -22.12 23.22
N ALA A 47 3.55 -21.44 23.36
CA ALA A 47 4.86 -22.05 23.19
C ALA A 47 5.17 -23.11 24.26
N ILE A 48 4.63 -22.95 25.48
CA ILE A 48 4.86 -23.85 26.62
C ILE A 48 3.81 -24.96 26.69
N LEU A 49 2.52 -24.60 26.58
CA LEU A 49 1.38 -25.49 26.85
C LEU A 49 0.68 -25.99 25.57
N GLY A 50 0.86 -25.30 24.44
CA GLY A 50 0.16 -25.60 23.19
C GLY A 50 -1.20 -24.93 23.05
N LEU A 51 -1.71 -24.88 21.82
CA LEU A 51 -2.94 -24.15 21.46
C LEU A 51 -4.22 -24.73 22.08
N ASN A 52 -4.20 -26.01 22.46
CA ASN A 52 -5.38 -26.73 22.95
C ASN A 52 -5.78 -26.34 24.37
N GLU A 53 -4.84 -25.78 25.14
CA GLU A 53 -5.03 -25.36 26.54
C GLU A 53 -5.70 -23.98 26.67
N LEU A 54 -5.92 -23.31 25.53
CA LEU A 54 -6.54 -21.99 25.51
C LEU A 54 -8.07 -22.08 25.57
N SER A 55 -8.66 -21.08 26.23
CA SER A 55 -10.12 -20.86 26.18
C SER A 55 -10.59 -20.65 24.74
N LYS A 56 -11.89 -20.90 24.46
CA LYS A 56 -12.45 -20.68 23.11
C LYS A 56 -12.28 -19.22 22.63
N GLU A 57 -12.36 -18.27 23.56
CA GLU A 57 -12.19 -16.84 23.31
C GLU A 57 -10.73 -16.48 23.00
N ASP A 58 -9.77 -17.03 23.76
CA ASP A 58 -8.34 -16.82 23.50
C ASP A 58 -7.92 -17.47 22.16
N ARG A 59 -8.48 -18.64 21.83
CA ARG A 59 -8.26 -19.28 20.51
C ARG A 59 -8.77 -18.42 19.36
N LEU A 60 -9.92 -17.77 19.52
CA LEU A 60 -10.47 -16.84 18.54
C LEU A 60 -9.55 -15.61 18.38
N THR A 61 -9.09 -15.05 19.50
CA THR A 61 -8.15 -13.93 19.54
C THR A 61 -6.85 -14.27 18.80
N VAL A 62 -6.29 -15.44 19.06
CA VAL A 62 -5.09 -15.96 18.37
C VAL A 62 -5.36 -16.17 16.87
N ALA A 63 -6.52 -16.71 16.51
CA ALA A 63 -6.88 -16.94 15.12
C ALA A 63 -6.98 -15.62 14.33
N ARG A 64 -7.61 -14.59 14.90
CA ARG A 64 -7.70 -13.25 14.31
C ARG A 64 -6.34 -12.55 14.27
N ALA A 65 -5.55 -12.60 15.33
CA ALA A 65 -4.22 -12.00 15.37
C ALA A 65 -3.27 -12.61 14.31
N ARG A 66 -3.28 -13.93 14.13
CA ARG A 66 -2.52 -14.59 13.04
C ARG A 66 -2.98 -14.15 11.64
N LYS A 67 -4.28 -13.89 11.45
CA LYS A 67 -4.81 -13.34 10.19
C LYS A 67 -4.32 -11.91 9.97
N ILE A 68 -4.28 -11.09 11.03
CA ILE A 68 -3.72 -9.73 10.97
C ILE A 68 -2.24 -9.75 10.58
N GLU A 69 -1.43 -10.60 11.21
CA GLU A 69 0.00 -10.74 10.85
C GLU A 69 0.20 -11.11 9.38
N ARG A 70 -0.67 -11.98 8.84
CA ARG A 70 -0.66 -12.34 7.42
C ARG A 70 -1.16 -11.19 6.55
N PHE A 71 -2.22 -10.50 6.94
CA PHE A 71 -2.80 -9.39 6.18
C PHE A 71 -1.81 -8.23 5.97
N ILE A 72 -0.94 -7.98 6.94
CA ILE A 72 0.13 -6.97 6.84
C ILE A 72 1.20 -7.38 5.81
N SER A 73 1.31 -8.67 5.46
CA SER A 73 2.18 -9.11 4.37
C SER A 73 1.57 -8.70 3.03
N GLN A 74 2.01 -7.57 2.49
CA GLN A 74 1.67 -7.10 1.15
C GLN A 74 2.76 -7.47 0.14
N PRO A 75 2.42 -7.73 -1.13
CA PRO A 75 3.41 -7.94 -2.17
C PRO A 75 4.08 -6.61 -2.51
N PHE A 76 5.36 -6.49 -2.19
CA PHE A 76 6.16 -5.30 -2.49
C PHE A 76 6.70 -5.35 -3.92
N PHE A 77 6.68 -4.23 -4.64
CA PHE A 77 7.29 -4.08 -5.98
C PHE A 77 8.76 -4.50 -6.01
N VAL A 78 9.51 -4.17 -4.96
CA VAL A 78 10.93 -4.55 -4.82
C VAL A 78 11.11 -6.06 -4.64
N ALA A 79 10.08 -6.75 -4.15
CA ALA A 79 10.11 -8.20 -3.89
C ALA A 79 9.61 -9.04 -5.07
N GLU A 80 9.14 -8.46 -6.17
CA GLU A 80 8.63 -9.19 -7.34
C GLU A 80 9.64 -10.19 -7.89
N VAL A 81 10.90 -9.78 -7.97
CA VAL A 81 12.02 -10.59 -8.49
C VAL A 81 12.26 -11.84 -7.63
N PHE A 82 11.90 -11.80 -6.34
CA PHE A 82 12.09 -12.90 -5.39
C PHE A 82 10.83 -13.73 -5.16
N THR A 83 9.66 -13.10 -5.23
CA THR A 83 8.37 -13.71 -4.91
C THR A 83 7.63 -14.24 -6.13
N GLY A 84 8.01 -13.81 -7.34
CA GLY A 84 7.33 -14.14 -8.59
C GLY A 84 5.90 -13.59 -8.69
N SER A 85 5.46 -12.82 -7.69
CA SER A 85 4.13 -12.22 -7.61
C SER A 85 4.27 -10.71 -7.84
N PRO A 86 3.44 -10.10 -8.71
CA PRO A 86 3.48 -8.66 -8.95
C PRO A 86 3.16 -7.91 -7.66
N GLY A 87 3.93 -6.86 -7.40
CA GLY A 87 3.73 -5.92 -6.33
C GLY A 87 2.37 -5.25 -6.48
N LYS A 88 1.72 -4.99 -5.34
CA LYS A 88 0.45 -4.29 -5.32
C LYS A 88 0.56 -3.11 -4.36
N TYR A 89 0.20 -1.93 -4.84
CA TYR A 89 -0.03 -0.79 -3.97
C TYR A 89 -1.37 -0.96 -3.27
N VAL A 90 -1.42 -0.62 -1.98
CA VAL A 90 -2.61 -0.75 -1.13
C VAL A 90 -2.89 0.60 -0.50
N GLY A 91 -4.11 1.09 -0.63
CA GLY A 91 -4.50 2.36 -0.03
C GLY A 91 -4.56 2.31 1.50
N LEU A 92 -4.57 3.48 2.14
CA LEU A 92 -4.77 3.57 3.59
C LEU A 92 -6.20 3.16 3.99
N ALA A 93 -7.22 3.69 3.31
CA ALA A 93 -8.63 3.38 3.58
C ALA A 93 -8.93 1.88 3.43
N GLU A 94 -8.35 1.32 2.40
CA GLU A 94 -8.30 -0.10 2.04
C GLU A 94 -7.71 -0.97 3.16
N THR A 95 -6.53 -0.59 3.66
CA THR A 95 -5.86 -1.24 4.79
C THR A 95 -6.71 -1.17 6.06
N ILE A 96 -7.32 -0.01 6.35
CA ILE A 96 -8.18 0.20 7.52
C ILE A 96 -9.39 -0.73 7.48
N ARG A 97 -10.05 -0.78 6.32
CA ARG A 97 -11.22 -1.63 6.10
C ARG A 97 -10.89 -3.10 6.30
N GLY A 98 -9.80 -3.59 5.68
CA GLY A 98 -9.35 -4.98 5.86
C GLY A 98 -9.02 -5.32 7.32
N PHE A 99 -8.39 -4.40 8.05
CA PHE A 99 -8.16 -4.55 9.49
C PHE A 99 -9.46 -4.65 10.29
N GLN A 100 -10.45 -3.79 10.01
CA GLN A 100 -11.74 -3.80 10.69
C GLN A 100 -12.51 -5.11 10.43
N LEU A 101 -12.52 -5.60 9.19
CA LEU A 101 -13.17 -6.87 8.83
C LEU A 101 -12.60 -8.06 9.62
N ILE A 102 -11.30 -8.05 9.90
CA ILE A 102 -10.65 -9.10 10.71
C ILE A 102 -10.97 -8.91 12.21
N LEU A 103 -10.94 -7.67 12.70
CA LEU A 103 -11.19 -7.36 14.13
C LEU A 103 -12.64 -7.64 14.53
N TYR A 104 -13.61 -7.26 13.69
CA TYR A 104 -15.03 -7.46 13.94
C TYR A 104 -15.52 -8.89 13.65
N GLY A 105 -14.65 -9.75 13.12
CA GLY A 105 -14.94 -11.17 12.91
C GLY A 105 -15.71 -11.49 11.63
N GLU A 106 -15.94 -10.51 10.76
CA GLU A 106 -16.58 -10.69 9.45
C GLU A 106 -15.79 -11.66 8.56
N SER A 107 -14.48 -11.80 8.82
CA SER A 107 -13.58 -12.67 8.07
C SER A 107 -13.18 -13.95 8.83
N ASP A 108 -13.92 -14.33 9.88
CA ASP A 108 -13.58 -15.50 10.71
C ASP A 108 -13.68 -16.83 9.95
N GLY A 109 -14.62 -16.94 9.01
CA GLY A 109 -14.80 -18.13 8.16
C GLY A 109 -13.69 -18.37 7.13
N LEU A 110 -12.83 -17.38 6.89
CA LEU A 110 -11.74 -17.50 5.91
C LEU A 110 -10.49 -18.16 6.52
N PRO A 111 -9.78 -19.02 5.76
CA PRO A 111 -8.53 -19.61 6.22
C PRO A 111 -7.43 -18.55 6.32
N GLN A 112 -6.46 -18.73 7.24
CA GLN A 112 -5.35 -17.78 7.43
C GLN A 112 -4.53 -17.53 6.16
N GLN A 113 -4.42 -18.54 5.29
CA GLN A 113 -3.70 -18.42 4.03
C GLN A 113 -4.33 -17.41 3.07
N ALA A 114 -5.65 -17.18 3.18
CA ALA A 114 -6.37 -16.20 2.35
C ALA A 114 -5.97 -14.75 2.66
N PHE A 115 -5.19 -14.51 3.71
CA PHE A 115 -4.72 -13.19 4.13
C PHE A 115 -3.26 -12.94 3.74
N TYR A 116 -2.57 -13.89 3.09
CA TYR A 116 -1.16 -13.76 2.72
C TYR A 116 -0.99 -13.08 1.36
N LEU A 117 -0.21 -11.99 1.28
CA LEU A 117 0.14 -11.27 0.04
C LEU A 117 -1.05 -10.80 -0.81
N VAL A 118 -2.18 -10.49 -0.18
CA VAL A 118 -3.45 -10.22 -0.90
C VAL A 118 -3.51 -8.80 -1.46
N GLY A 119 -2.75 -7.87 -0.89
CA GLY A 119 -2.80 -6.45 -1.22
C GLY A 119 -4.07 -5.80 -0.68
N HIS A 120 -5.27 -6.19 -1.12
CA HIS A 120 -6.50 -5.49 -0.70
C HIS A 120 -7.79 -6.33 -0.70
N GLU A 121 -7.81 -7.56 -1.21
CA GLU A 121 -9.09 -8.25 -1.45
C GLU A 121 -9.44 -9.31 -0.41
N LEU A 122 -10.26 -8.96 0.58
CA LEU A 122 -11.19 -9.92 1.18
C LEU A 122 -12.48 -9.86 0.35
N ARG A 123 -12.56 -10.72 -0.66
CA ARG A 123 -13.68 -10.79 -1.61
C ARG A 123 -14.99 -11.06 -0.84
N ASN A 124 -15.81 -10.03 -0.68
CA ASN A 124 -17.27 -10.13 -0.53
C ASN A 124 -17.93 -8.82 -0.99
N GLY A 125 -18.24 -8.75 -2.30
CA GLY A 125 -19.50 -8.18 -2.78
C GLY A 125 -19.75 -6.67 -2.79
N GLU A 126 -18.88 -5.80 -2.28
CA GLU A 126 -19.10 -4.36 -2.39
C GLU A 126 -18.33 -3.73 -3.55
N GLN A 127 -19.08 -3.13 -4.48
CA GLN A 127 -18.55 -2.24 -5.51
C GLN A 127 -18.00 -1.00 -4.81
N PHE A 128 -16.68 -0.84 -4.79
CA PHE A 128 -16.07 0.41 -4.36
C PHE A 128 -16.32 1.46 -5.44
N GLU A 129 -16.84 2.63 -5.06
CA GLU A 129 -16.75 3.81 -5.91
C GLU A 129 -15.27 4.03 -6.22
N GLU A 130 -14.93 4.02 -7.51
CA GLU A 130 -13.55 4.26 -7.96
C GLU A 130 -13.17 5.69 -7.55
N MET A 131 -12.48 5.82 -6.43
CA MET A 131 -12.00 7.12 -5.97
C MET A 131 -10.93 7.62 -6.94
N ALA A 132 -11.06 8.88 -7.36
CA ALA A 132 -10.11 9.53 -8.25
C ALA A 132 -9.21 10.53 -7.51
N ILE A 133 -8.08 10.83 -8.12
CA ILE A 133 -7.14 11.87 -7.71
C ILE A 133 -6.95 12.84 -8.89
N ASN A 134 -6.93 14.14 -8.61
CA ASN A 134 -6.73 15.14 -9.64
C ASN A 134 -5.25 15.22 -10.01
N LEU A 135 -4.92 14.92 -11.26
CA LEU A 135 -3.56 15.08 -11.79
C LEU A 135 -3.49 16.31 -12.68
N CYS A 136 -2.54 17.19 -12.39
CA CYS A 136 -2.18 18.31 -13.24
C CYS A 136 -0.67 18.26 -13.55
N VAL A 137 -0.32 18.12 -14.84
CA VAL A 137 1.06 18.16 -15.33
C VAL A 137 1.26 19.43 -16.14
N LEU A 138 2.24 20.23 -15.73
CA LEU A 138 2.48 21.58 -16.21
C LEU A 138 3.93 21.74 -16.65
N THR A 139 4.13 22.39 -17.80
CA THR A 139 5.42 22.92 -18.25
C THR A 139 5.38 24.45 -18.22
N PRO A 140 6.52 25.16 -18.36
CA PRO A 140 6.53 26.63 -18.40
C PRO A 140 5.64 27.22 -19.51
N ASN A 141 5.35 26.43 -20.55
CA ASN A 141 4.67 26.90 -21.74
C ASN A 141 3.20 26.47 -21.82
N ARG A 142 2.81 25.36 -21.16
CA ARG A 142 1.46 24.79 -21.28
C ARG A 142 1.08 23.82 -20.16
N ILE A 143 -0.22 23.58 -20.05
CA ILE A 143 -0.77 22.43 -19.33
C ILE A 143 -0.72 21.22 -20.27
N VAL A 144 -0.07 20.14 -19.83
CA VAL A 144 0.10 18.90 -20.61
C VAL A 144 -0.96 17.87 -20.24
N TRP A 145 -1.37 17.85 -18.98
CA TRP A 145 -2.44 17.00 -18.45
C TRP A 145 -3.20 17.73 -17.35
N ASP A 146 -4.53 17.60 -17.36
CA ASP A 146 -5.41 18.09 -16.30
C ASP A 146 -6.69 17.25 -16.31
N SER A 147 -6.72 16.22 -15.47
CA SER A 147 -7.86 15.29 -15.37
C SER A 147 -7.76 14.45 -14.09
N GLU A 148 -8.91 13.97 -13.64
CA GLU A 148 -9.02 12.88 -12.67
C GLU A 148 -8.38 11.59 -13.20
N VAL A 149 -7.62 10.92 -12.34
CA VAL A 149 -6.95 9.65 -12.59
C VAL A 149 -7.10 8.72 -11.39
N LYS A 150 -6.92 7.41 -11.55
CA LYS A 150 -7.02 6.44 -10.44
C LYS A 150 -5.72 6.36 -9.64
N GLU A 151 -4.59 6.38 -10.35
CA GLU A 151 -3.27 6.37 -9.73
C GLU A 151 -2.21 6.86 -10.73
N ILE A 152 -1.06 7.25 -10.20
CA ILE A 152 0.13 7.53 -10.99
C ILE A 152 1.35 6.81 -10.43
N ILE A 153 2.36 6.59 -11.28
CA ILE A 153 3.70 6.19 -10.87
C ILE A 153 4.67 7.20 -11.46
N LEU A 154 5.43 7.89 -10.61
CA LEU A 154 6.43 8.87 -11.00
C LEU A 154 7.84 8.43 -10.59
N SER A 155 8.84 8.79 -11.39
CA SER A 155 10.25 8.63 -11.06
C SER A 155 10.74 9.80 -10.22
N THR A 156 11.31 9.50 -9.06
CA THR A 156 12.01 10.45 -8.19
C THR A 156 13.50 10.10 -8.14
N ASN A 157 14.31 11.00 -7.59
CA ASN A 157 15.74 10.76 -7.37
C ASN A 157 16.08 9.54 -6.48
N SER A 158 15.09 9.01 -5.77
CA SER A 158 15.21 7.89 -4.82
C SER A 158 14.56 6.60 -5.34
N GLY A 159 13.99 6.60 -6.55
CA GLY A 159 13.31 5.44 -7.13
C GLY A 159 11.98 5.80 -7.78
N GLN A 160 11.00 4.92 -7.69
CA GLN A 160 9.64 5.17 -8.17
C GLN A 160 8.68 5.28 -7.00
N ILE A 161 7.73 6.22 -7.10
CA ILE A 161 6.65 6.38 -6.13
C ILE A 161 5.31 6.28 -6.85
N GLY A 162 4.46 5.38 -6.34
CA GLY A 162 3.06 5.26 -6.71
C GLY A 162 2.21 6.19 -5.83
N VAL A 163 1.29 6.93 -6.44
CA VAL A 163 0.39 7.86 -5.75
C VAL A 163 -1.05 7.50 -6.06
N LEU A 164 -1.81 7.23 -4.99
CA LEU A 164 -3.22 6.86 -5.00
C LEU A 164 -4.06 7.91 -4.26
N PRO A 165 -5.40 7.86 -4.35
CA PRO A 165 -6.28 8.66 -3.52
C PRO A 165 -5.93 8.54 -2.04
N ASN A 166 -5.96 9.67 -1.34
CA ASN A 166 -5.64 9.86 0.07
C ASN A 166 -4.18 9.56 0.43
N HIS A 167 -3.26 9.68 -0.53
CA HIS A 167 -1.83 9.61 -0.24
C HIS A 167 -1.41 10.73 0.74
N ALA A 168 -0.48 10.40 1.64
CA ALA A 168 0.08 11.37 2.58
C ALA A 168 0.67 12.58 1.83
N PRO A 169 0.47 13.82 2.32
CA PRO A 169 1.02 14.99 1.66
C PRO A 169 2.55 14.91 1.56
N ILE A 170 3.08 15.12 0.35
CA ILE A 170 4.52 15.07 0.09
C ILE A 170 4.88 16.05 -1.04
N ALA A 171 6.06 16.66 -0.94
CA ALA A 171 6.69 17.37 -2.03
C ALA A 171 8.01 16.66 -2.36
N THR A 172 8.25 16.37 -3.63
CA THR A 172 9.42 15.61 -4.06
C THR A 172 9.99 16.12 -5.38
N ALA A 173 11.29 15.92 -5.59
CA ALA A 173 11.91 16.12 -6.89
C ALA A 173 11.52 14.98 -7.83
N VAL A 174 11.20 15.33 -9.07
CA VAL A 174 10.88 14.41 -10.16
C VAL A 174 12.10 14.30 -11.04
N ASP A 175 12.53 13.07 -11.31
CA ASP A 175 13.65 12.79 -12.20
C ASP A 175 13.19 12.69 -13.66
N ILE A 176 14.14 12.70 -14.59
CA ILE A 176 13.86 12.42 -15.99
C ILE A 176 13.38 10.97 -16.12
N GLY A 177 12.21 10.75 -16.69
CA GLY A 177 11.66 9.41 -16.78
C GLY A 177 10.23 9.34 -17.29
N ILE A 178 9.63 8.17 -17.11
CA ILE A 178 8.26 7.88 -17.56
C ILE A 178 7.31 8.05 -16.37
N LEU A 179 6.38 8.99 -16.50
CA LEU A 179 5.17 9.03 -15.70
C LEU A 179 4.18 8.02 -16.26
N ARG A 180 3.72 7.09 -15.41
CA ARG A 180 2.61 6.20 -15.74
C ARG A 180 1.34 6.72 -15.10
N ILE A 181 0.29 6.84 -15.88
CA ILE A 181 -1.01 7.36 -15.46
C ILE A 181 -2.04 6.25 -15.68
N ARG A 182 -2.82 5.93 -14.65
CA ARG A 182 -3.90 4.95 -14.77
C ARG A 182 -5.25 5.64 -14.79
N LEU A 183 -5.96 5.50 -15.91
CA LEU A 183 -7.39 5.80 -16.02
C LEU A 183 -8.17 4.48 -15.90
N ASN A 184 -8.45 3.83 -17.03
CA ASN A 184 -8.88 2.43 -17.09
C ASN A 184 -7.73 1.52 -17.50
N GLU A 185 -6.87 2.01 -18.39
CA GLU A 185 -5.63 1.39 -18.82
C GLU A 185 -4.45 2.29 -18.45
N TRP A 186 -3.24 1.73 -18.54
CA TRP A 186 -2.00 2.45 -18.28
C TRP A 186 -1.60 3.29 -19.49
N LEU A 187 -1.44 4.60 -19.27
CA LEU A 187 -0.87 5.54 -20.21
C LEU A 187 0.52 5.96 -19.74
N THR A 188 1.38 6.32 -20.69
CA THR A 188 2.75 6.75 -20.44
C THR A 188 3.01 8.16 -20.97
N MET A 189 3.77 8.92 -20.20
CA MET A 189 4.21 10.27 -20.54
C MET A 189 5.68 10.43 -20.14
N ALA A 190 6.50 10.98 -21.01
CA ALA A 190 7.87 11.33 -20.69
C ALA A 190 7.91 12.67 -19.95
N LEU A 191 8.68 12.75 -18.87
CA LEU A 191 8.91 13.97 -18.08
C LEU A 191 10.41 14.35 -18.13
N MET A 192 10.71 15.62 -18.35
CA MET A 192 12.07 16.18 -18.37
C MET A 192 12.49 16.78 -17.00
N GLY A 193 12.22 16.04 -15.92
CA GLY A 193 12.59 16.41 -14.55
C GLY A 193 11.85 17.65 -14.01
N GLY A 194 11.81 17.78 -12.68
CA GLY A 194 11.12 18.90 -12.02
C GLY A 194 10.72 18.61 -10.58
N PHE A 195 9.50 19.01 -10.21
CA PHE A 195 8.96 18.85 -8.85
C PHE A 195 7.50 18.37 -8.89
N ALA A 196 7.15 17.51 -7.95
CA ALA A 196 5.77 17.08 -7.72
C ALA A 196 5.32 17.45 -6.31
N ARG A 197 4.11 17.97 -6.20
CA ARG A 197 3.40 18.17 -4.93
C ARG A 197 2.18 17.27 -4.92
N ILE A 198 2.03 16.49 -3.86
CA ILE A 198 0.91 15.59 -3.62
C ILE A 198 0.24 16.00 -2.30
N GLY A 199 -1.08 16.12 -2.31
CA GLY A 199 -1.87 16.31 -1.08
C GLY A 199 -3.33 16.62 -1.40
N ASN A 200 -4.23 16.30 -0.47
CA ASN A 200 -5.67 16.56 -0.61
C ASN A 200 -6.29 16.01 -1.92
N ASN A 201 -5.84 14.85 -2.39
CA ASN A 201 -6.25 14.27 -3.68
C ASN A 201 -5.99 15.19 -4.87
N GLU A 202 -4.94 15.99 -4.77
CA GLU A 202 -4.39 16.77 -5.86
C GLU A 202 -2.90 16.43 -6.02
N ILE A 203 -2.52 16.25 -7.27
CA ILE A 203 -1.14 16.06 -7.71
C ILE A 203 -0.83 17.16 -8.71
N THR A 204 0.16 17.98 -8.38
CA THR A 204 0.70 18.98 -9.29
C THR A 204 2.13 18.58 -9.64
N VAL A 205 2.39 18.34 -10.92
CA VAL A 205 3.72 18.01 -11.45
C VAL A 205 4.20 19.17 -12.32
N LEU A 206 5.22 19.88 -11.84
CA LEU A 206 5.88 20.98 -12.54
C LEU A 206 7.17 20.45 -13.15
N VAL A 207 7.26 20.38 -14.46
CA VAL A 207 8.42 19.82 -15.19
C VAL A 207 8.91 20.77 -16.26
N ASN A 208 10.17 20.64 -16.65
CA ASN A 208 10.74 21.50 -17.71
C ASN A 208 10.04 21.26 -19.06
N ASP A 209 9.78 19.99 -19.37
CA ASP A 209 9.03 19.57 -20.55
C ASP A 209 8.33 18.23 -20.30
N ALA A 210 7.29 17.94 -21.08
CA ALA A 210 6.58 16.67 -21.05
C ALA A 210 5.91 16.34 -22.39
N GLU A 211 6.01 15.07 -22.77
CA GLU A 211 5.45 14.52 -24.00
C GLU A 211 4.64 13.25 -23.75
N LYS A 212 3.45 13.16 -24.36
CA LYS A 212 2.63 11.94 -24.33
C LYS A 212 3.21 10.93 -25.32
N SER A 213 3.18 9.64 -24.98
CA SER A 213 3.62 8.59 -25.91
C SER A 213 2.86 8.60 -27.25
N SER A 214 1.64 9.14 -27.29
CA SER A 214 0.82 9.28 -28.49
C SER A 214 1.29 10.35 -29.46
N ASP A 215 2.11 11.30 -28.99
CA ASP A 215 2.55 12.48 -29.75
C ASP A 215 3.98 12.33 -30.29
N ILE A 216 4.67 11.22 -29.97
CA ILE A 216 6.02 10.93 -30.45
C ILE A 216 5.93 10.49 -31.91
N ASN A 217 6.35 11.36 -32.83
CA ASN A 217 6.43 11.03 -34.25
C ASN A 217 7.57 10.02 -34.49
N PRO A 218 7.29 8.78 -34.93
CA PRO A 218 8.33 7.75 -35.13
C PRO A 218 9.32 8.07 -36.27
N LEU A 219 9.10 9.15 -37.03
CA LEU A 219 9.99 9.62 -38.10
C LEU A 219 11.23 10.39 -37.60
N TYR A 220 11.38 10.62 -36.30
CA TYR A 220 12.53 11.33 -35.70
C TYR A 220 13.42 10.45 -34.81
N ILE A 221 13.36 9.13 -34.99
CA ILE A 221 14.31 8.14 -34.42
C ILE A 221 15.14 7.53 -35.54
#